data_AF-A0A7W3FNW5-F1
#
_entry.id   AF-A0A7W3FNW5-F1
#
_cell.length_a   1.000
_cell.length_b   1.000
_cell.length_c   1.000
_cell.angle_alpha   90.00
_cell.angle_beta   90.00
_cell.angle_gamma   90.00
#
_symmetry.space_group_name_H-M   'P 1'
#
loop_
_entity.id
_entity.type
_entity.pdbx_description
1 polymer ?
#
loop_
_entity_poly.entity_id
_entity_poly.type
_entity_poly.pdbx_seq_one_letter_code
_entity_poly.pdbx_strand_id
1 'polypeptide(L)' 'MDADGDGRVSGQEYVQWMLYAFDRMDADGDGVLGSHELPGGKGPPISREQQRQTLIQRFHKQDANGDGYLDARELAAPPR' A
#
# COMPACT_ATOMS: atom_id res chain seq x y z
N MET A 1 -0.61 -7.94 5.08
CA MET A 1 -0.49 -9.19 5.86
C MET A 1 -0.69 -10.30 4.85
N ASP A 2 0.20 -11.28 4.84
CA ASP A 2 0.07 -12.50 4.03
C ASP A 2 -1.22 -13.22 4.45
N ALA A 3 -2.21 -13.25 3.55
CA ALA A 3 -3.55 -13.72 3.84
C ALA A 3 -3.75 -15.20 3.48
N ASP A 4 -2.97 -15.71 2.52
CA ASP A 4 -3.01 -17.12 2.11
C ASP A 4 -1.94 -17.98 2.81
N GLY A 5 -0.99 -17.35 3.50
CA GLY A 5 0.03 -18.01 4.30
C GLY A 5 1.16 -18.60 3.45
N ASP A 6 1.37 -18.09 2.24
CA ASP A 6 2.40 -18.57 1.31
C ASP A 6 3.81 -18.03 1.62
N GLY A 7 3.93 -17.12 2.59
CA GLY A 7 5.17 -16.47 3.00
C GLY A 7 5.58 -15.29 2.12
N ARG A 8 4.69 -14.85 1.23
CA ARG A 8 4.85 -13.74 0.29
C ARG A 8 3.63 -12.83 0.38
N VAL A 9 3.66 -11.71 -0.36
CA VAL A 9 2.52 -10.80 -0.45
C VAL A 9 2.26 -10.50 -1.91
N SER A 10 1.14 -10.97 -2.44
CA SER A 10 0.73 -10.63 -3.80
C SER A 10 0.33 -9.16 -3.92
N GLY A 11 0.37 -8.60 -5.13
CA GLY A 11 -0.08 -7.22 -5.37
C GLY A 11 -1.54 -6.98 -4.90
N GLN A 12 -2.39 -7.99 -4.98
CA GLN A 12 -3.77 -7.90 -4.51
C GLN A 12 -3.85 -7.83 -2.99
N GLU A 13 -3.09 -8.65 -2.28
CA GLU A 13 -3.02 -8.62 -0.80
C GLU A 13 -2.35 -7.35 -0.30
N TYR A 14 -1.33 -6.87 -1.00
CA TYR A 14 -0.68 -5.61 -0.70
C TYR A 14 -1.67 -4.44 -0.79
N VAL A 15 -2.44 -4.37 -1.88
CA VAL A 15 -3.49 -3.35 -2.05
C VAL A 15 -4.59 -3.51 -1.01
N GLN A 16 -5.10 -4.71 -0.78
CA GLN A 16 -6.14 -4.98 0.23
C GLN A 16 -5.70 -4.56 1.63
N TRP A 17 -4.47 -4.91 2.03
CA TRP A 17 -3.92 -4.54 3.33
C TRP A 17 -3.76 -3.02 3.48
N MET A 18 -3.35 -2.34 2.41
CA MET A 18 -3.18 -0.90 2.43
C MET A 18 -4.49 -0.13 2.34
N LEU A 19 -5.51 -0.68 1.66
CA LEU A 19 -6.87 -0.18 1.72
C LEU A 19 -7.48 -0.35 3.11
N TYR A 20 -7.19 -1.46 3.79
CA TYR A 20 -7.62 -1.65 5.18
C TYR A 20 -6.99 -0.62 6.13
N ALA A 21 -5.71 -0.30 5.95
CA ALA A 21 -5.06 0.76 6.71
C ALA A 21 -5.58 2.15 6.34
N PHE A 22 -5.89 2.38 5.06
CA PHE A 22 -6.50 3.61 4.57
C PHE A 22 -7.85 3.83 5.22
N ASP A 23 -8.73 2.82 5.23
CA ASP A 23 -10.07 2.87 5.82
C ASP A 23 -10.03 3.21 7.32
N ARG A 24 -8.95 2.83 8.02
CA ARG A 24 -8.73 3.25 9.42
C ARG A 24 -8.25 4.68 9.59
N MET A 25 -7.61 5.27 8.58
CA MET A 25 -7.16 6.66 8.60
C MET A 25 -8.25 7.61 8.08
N ASP A 26 -9.07 7.13 7.14
CA ASP A 26 -10.24 7.74 6.52
C ASP A 26 -11.37 7.81 7.55
N ALA A 27 -11.28 8.79 8.45
CA ALA A 27 -12.15 8.94 9.59
C ALA A 27 -13.52 9.52 9.20
N ASP A 28 -13.57 10.29 8.11
CA ASP A 28 -14.82 10.80 7.55
C ASP A 28 -15.47 9.83 6.53
N GLY A 29 -14.72 8.84 6.03
CA GLY A 29 -15.23 7.79 5.17
C GLY A 29 -15.50 8.26 3.74
N ASP A 30 -14.85 9.36 3.30
CA ASP A 30 -15.04 9.94 1.98
C ASP A 30 -14.22 9.23 0.88
N GLY A 31 -13.31 8.33 1.29
CA GLY A 31 -12.44 7.60 0.38
C GLY A 31 -11.21 8.39 -0.08
N VAL A 32 -10.86 9.47 0.61
CA VAL A 32 -9.75 10.37 0.32
C VAL A 32 -9.09 10.79 1.64
N LEU A 33 -7.82 10.39 1.85
CA LEU A 33 -7.10 10.86 3.03
C LEU A 33 -6.78 12.33 2.90
N GLY A 34 -7.53 13.14 3.64
CA GLY A 34 -7.33 14.58 3.77
C GLY A 34 -6.04 14.91 4.50
N SER A 35 -5.61 16.16 4.40
CA SER A 35 -4.41 16.64 5.10
C SER A 35 -4.52 16.46 6.63
N HIS A 36 -5.72 16.43 7.20
CA HIS A 36 -5.98 16.18 8.62
C HIS A 36 -5.93 14.68 9.01
N GLU A 37 -6.05 13.78 8.04
CA GLU A 37 -6.07 12.32 8.25
C GLU A 37 -4.71 11.69 7.99
N LEU A 38 -3.89 12.35 7.18
CA LEU A 38 -2.53 11.89 6.91
C LEU A 38 -1.66 11.97 8.17
N PRO A 39 -0.84 10.94 8.43
CA PRO A 39 0.09 10.95 9.56
C PRO A 39 1.08 12.10 9.39
N GLY A 40 0.98 13.10 10.30
CA GLY A 40 1.79 14.31 10.28
C GLY A 40 1.05 15.59 9.87
N GLY A 41 -0.25 15.49 9.51
CA GLY A 41 -1.10 16.66 9.28
C GLY A 41 -0.71 17.52 8.07
N LYS A 42 0.22 17.03 7.24
CA LYS A 42 0.87 17.78 6.16
C LYS A 42 1.12 16.85 4.99
N GLY A 43 0.28 16.96 3.96
CA GLY A 43 0.42 16.24 2.71
C GLY A 43 -0.72 16.57 1.75
N PRO A 44 -0.51 16.38 0.43
CA PRO A 44 -1.59 16.49 -0.54
C PRO A 44 -2.65 15.42 -0.23
N PRO A 45 -3.94 15.71 -0.45
CA PRO A 45 -4.99 14.72 -0.27
C PRO A 45 -4.73 13.53 -1.19
N ILE A 46 -4.85 12.31 -0.66
CA ILE A 46 -4.59 11.09 -1.42
C ILE A 46 -5.89 10.31 -1.55
N SER A 47 -6.43 10.22 -2.76
CA SER A 47 -7.62 9.40 -3.01
C SER A 47 -7.28 7.90 -2.98
N ARG A 48 -8.27 7.05 -2.68
CA ARG A 48 -8.10 5.58 -2.80
C ARG A 48 -7.53 5.14 -4.13
N GLU A 49 -7.95 5.77 -5.23
CA GLU A 49 -7.43 5.47 -6.58
C GLU A 49 -5.95 5.84 -6.71
N GLN A 50 -5.55 7.04 -6.28
CA GLN A 50 -4.15 7.48 -6.30
C GLN A 50 -3.27 6.64 -5.38
N GLN A 51 -3.78 6.32 -4.19
CA GLN A 51 -3.14 5.41 -3.24
C GLN A 51 -2.90 4.07 -3.92
N ARG A 52 -3.93 3.49 -4.55
CA ARG A 52 -3.84 2.21 -5.28
C ARG A 52 -2.79 2.25 -6.39
N GLN A 53 -2.78 3.28 -7.22
CA GLN A 53 -1.77 3.40 -8.27
C GLN A 53 -0.36 3.54 -7.69
N THR A 54 -0.19 4.34 -6.63
CA THR A 54 1.10 4.52 -5.95
C THR A 54 1.56 3.20 -5.32
N LEU A 55 0.64 2.45 -4.73
CA LEU A 55 0.89 1.13 -4.15
C LEU A 55 1.35 0.14 -5.22
N ILE A 56 0.67 0.08 -6.36
CA ILE A 56 1.05 -0.76 -7.50
C ILE A 56 2.43 -0.36 -8.04
N GLN A 57 2.68 0.94 -8.20
CA GLN A 57 3.99 1.43 -8.66
C GLN A 57 5.11 1.09 -7.67
N ARG A 58 4.87 1.25 -6.36
CA ARG A 58 5.83 0.86 -5.32
C ARG A 58 6.04 -0.65 -5.30
N PHE A 59 4.96 -1.42 -5.41
CA PHE A 59 5.00 -2.86 -5.52
C PHE A 59 5.90 -3.30 -6.67
N HIS A 60 5.69 -2.79 -7.88
CA HIS A 60 6.54 -3.09 -9.04
C HIS A 60 7.99 -2.64 -8.88
N LYS A 61 8.26 -1.56 -8.13
CA LYS A 61 9.64 -1.15 -7.83
C LYS A 61 10.33 -2.06 -6.82
N GLN A 62 9.55 -2.76 -6.01
CA GLN A 62 10.02 -3.56 -4.91
C GLN A 62 10.10 -5.05 -5.30
N ASP A 63 9.22 -5.47 -6.21
CA ASP A 63 9.24 -6.74 -6.94
C ASP A 63 10.42 -6.72 -7.92
N ALA A 64 11.60 -7.05 -7.40
CA ALA A 64 12.84 -6.99 -8.15
C ALA A 64 12.97 -8.17 -9.10
N ASN A 65 12.32 -9.29 -8.77
CA ASN A 65 12.36 -10.51 -9.55
C ASN A 65 11.25 -10.55 -10.64
N GLY A 66 10.23 -9.70 -10.53
CA GLY A 66 9.14 -9.57 -11.49
C GLY A 66 8.13 -10.72 -11.46
N ASP A 67 8.03 -11.45 -10.35
CA ASP A 67 7.17 -12.62 -10.22
C ASP A 67 5.73 -12.28 -9.83
N GLY A 68 5.47 -11.00 -9.51
CA GLY A 68 4.14 -10.52 -9.11
C GLY A 68 3.83 -10.74 -7.62
N TYR A 69 4.85 -11.04 -6.81
CA TYR A 69 4.79 -11.18 -5.36
C TYR A 69 5.92 -10.38 -4.71
N LEU A 70 5.72 -9.98 -3.46
CA LEU A 70 6.80 -9.44 -2.62
C LEU A 70 7.14 -10.44 -1.54
N ASP A 71 8.34 -10.99 -1.60
CA ASP A 71 8.85 -11.80 -0.51
C ASP A 71 9.39 -10.94 0.66
N ALA A 72 9.64 -11.54 1.82
CA ALA A 72 10.13 -10.82 3.00
C ALA A 72 11.45 -10.04 2.76
N ARG A 73 12.29 -10.50 1.82
CA ARG A 73 13.56 -9.85 1.46
C ARG A 73 13.29 -8.64 0.56
N GLU A 74 12.35 -8.75 -0.36
CA GLU A 74 11.89 -7.64 -1.20
C GLU A 74 11.15 -6.57 -0.38
N LEU A 75 10.31 -6.99 0.57
CA LEU A 75 9.66 -6.09 1.54
C LEU A 75 10.67 -5.32 2.41
N ALA A 76 11.77 -5.98 2.79
CA ALA A 76 12.84 -5.37 3.57
C ALA A 76 13.84 -4.56 2.73
N ALA A 77 13.84 -4.75 1.41
CA ALA A 77 14.73 -4.01 0.52
C ALA A 77 14.21 -2.58 0.33
N PRO A 78 15.05 -1.55 0.53
CA PRO A 78 14.64 -0.19 0.21
C PRO A 78 14.42 -0.07 -1.31
N PRO A 79 13.34 0.63 -1.74
CA PRO A 79 13.09 0.86 -3.16
C PRO A 79 14.26 1.62 -3.77
N ARG A 80 14.78 1.13 -4.90
CA ARG A 80 15.91 1.72 -5.63
C ARG A 80 15.45 2.78 -6.62
#